data_AF-A0AAV5YC45-F1
#
_entry.id   AF-A0AAV5YC45-F1
#
_cell.length_a   1.000
_cell.length_b   1.000
_cell.length_c   1.000
_cell.angle_alpha   90.00
_cell.angle_beta   90.00
_cell.angle_gamma   90.00
#
_symmetry.space_group_name_H-M   'P 1'
#
loop_
_entity.id
_entity.type
_entity.pdbx_description
1 polymer ?
#
loop_
_entity_poly.entity_id
_entity_poly.type
_entity_poly.pdbx_seq_one_letter_code
_entity_poly.pdbx_strand_id
1 'polypeptide(L)' 'MTSDRIDLDTLRRGAQLAGFTWTDAELEEIRPQVESALRLLRALESPDLGGREPSVVYRTV' A
#
# COMPACT_ATOMS: atom_id res chain seq x y z
N MET A 1 -11.40 11.81 -10.47
CA MET A 1 -10.42 10.74 -10.22
C MET A 1 -11.14 9.64 -9.46
N THR A 2 -11.54 8.59 -10.18
CA THR A 2 -12.29 7.47 -9.61
C THR A 2 -11.36 6.71 -8.69
N SER A 3 -11.58 6.78 -7.38
CA SER A 3 -10.92 5.87 -6.44
C SER A 3 -11.57 4.52 -6.65
N ASP A 4 -11.03 3.71 -7.57
CA ASP A 4 -11.44 2.31 -7.64
C ASP A 4 -11.17 1.71 -6.25
N ARG A 5 -12.25 1.24 -5.62
CA ARG A 5 -12.15 0.43 -4.40
C ARG A 5 -11.18 -0.69 -4.72
N ILE A 6 -10.21 -0.91 -3.83
CA ILE A 6 -9.38 -2.11 -3.93
C ILE A 6 -10.33 -3.31 -3.88
N ASP A 7 -10.08 -4.35 -4.68
CA ASP A 7 -10.90 -5.56 -4.65
C ASP A 7 -10.44 -6.50 -3.52
N LEU A 8 -11.33 -7.39 -3.07
CA LEU A 8 -11.03 -8.31 -1.96
C LEU A 8 -9.94 -9.34 -2.32
N ASP A 9 -9.82 -9.73 -3.59
CA ASP A 9 -8.83 -10.70 -4.03
C ASP A 9 -7.41 -10.11 -3.98
N THR A 10 -7.27 -8.83 -4.31
CA THR A 10 -6.02 -8.08 -4.14
C THR A 10 -5.64 -7.95 -2.66
N LEU A 11 -6.60 -7.67 -1.77
CA LEU A 11 -6.34 -7.66 -0.32
C LEU A 11 -5.88 -9.03 0.18
N ARG A 12 -6.54 -10.11 -0.26
CA ARG A 12 -6.17 -11.49 0.10
C ARG A 12 -4.75 -11.83 -0.34
N ARG A 13 -4.40 -11.53 -1.59
CA ARG A 13 -3.04 -11.73 -2.11
C ARG A 13 -2.00 -10.92 -1.35
N GLY A 14 -2.30 -9.66 -1.03
CA GLY A 14 -1.42 -8.81 -0.21
C GLY A 14 -1.17 -9.39 1.18
N ALA A 15 -2.23 -9.85 1.86
CA ALA A 15 -2.13 -10.49 3.16
C ALA A 15 -1.29 -11.78 3.10
N GLN A 16 -1.49 -12.62 2.09
CA GLN A 16 -0.69 -13.84 1.89
C GLN A 16 0.79 -13.55 1.66
N LEU A 17 1.12 -12.54 0.86
CA LEU A 17 2.52 -12.12 0.63
C LEU A 17 3.19 -11.62 1.92
N ALA A 18 2.42 -11.00 2.82
CA ALA A 18 2.88 -10.58 4.13
C ALA A 18 2.86 -11.70 5.18
N GLY A 19 2.42 -12.92 4.83
CA GLY A 19 2.36 -14.07 5.72
C GLY A 19 1.15 -14.11 6.65
N PHE A 20 0.11 -13.32 6.40
CA PHE A 20 -1.13 -13.32 7.17
C PHE A 20 -2.16 -14.28 6.59
N THR A 21 -2.87 -15.00 7.46
CA THR A 21 -3.99 -15.90 7.10
C THR A 21 -5.33 -15.30 7.51
N TRP A 22 -5.57 -14.05 7.12
CA TRP A 22 -6.81 -13.34 7.44
C TRP A 22 -8.01 -13.85 6.64
N THR A 23 -9.15 -13.86 7.31
CA THR A 23 -10.46 -14.14 6.73
C THR A 23 -10.93 -12.97 5.88
N ASP A 24 -11.89 -13.22 4.99
CA ASP A 24 -12.50 -12.18 4.17
C ASP A 24 -13.14 -11.06 5.02
N ALA A 25 -13.67 -11.39 6.21
CA ALA A 25 -14.22 -10.39 7.14
C ALA A 25 -13.12 -9.46 7.69
N GLU A 26 -12.01 -10.00 8.15
CA GLU A 26 -10.86 -9.22 8.63
C GLU A 26 -10.25 -8.36 7.51
N LEU A 27 -10.24 -8.87 6.26
CA LEU A 27 -9.80 -8.11 5.10
C LEU A 27 -10.72 -6.92 4.78
N GLU A 28 -12.04 -7.10 4.93
CA GLU A 28 -13.00 -6.00 4.79
C GLU A 28 -12.81 -4.93 5.87
N GLU A 29 -12.48 -5.33 7.10
CA GLU A 29 -12.23 -4.40 8.21
C GLU A 29 -11.02 -3.48 7.96
N ILE A 30 -9.98 -3.98 7.30
CA ILE A 30 -8.76 -3.19 6.98
C ILE A 30 -8.84 -2.45 5.64
N ARG A 31 -9.84 -2.76 4.80
CA ARG A 31 -10.00 -2.14 3.48
C ARG A 31 -9.91 -0.61 3.52
N PRO A 32 -10.62 0.13 4.40
CA PRO A 32 -10.58 1.59 4.38
C PRO A 32 -9.19 2.16 4.74
N GLN A 33 -8.42 1.46 5.58
CA GLN A 33 -7.06 1.84 5.96
C GLN A 33 -6.10 1.64 4.78
N VAL A 34 -6.23 0.51 4.07
CA VAL A 34 -5.44 0.24 2.85
C VAL A 34 -5.75 1.26 1.76
N GLU A 35 -7.02 1.58 1.52
CA GLU A 35 -7.43 2.60 0.55
C GLU A 35 -6.90 3.99 0.92
N SER A 36 -6.88 4.32 2.20
CA SER A 36 -6.31 5.58 2.70
C SER A 36 -4.79 5.63 2.48
N ALA A 37 -4.08 4.54 2.78
CA ALA A 37 -2.64 4.43 2.53
C ALA A 37 -2.29 4.55 1.04
N LEU A 38 -3.05 3.91 0.15
CA LEU A 38 -2.87 4.02 -1.29
C LEU A 38 -3.12 5.45 -1.80
N ARG A 39 -4.09 6.16 -1.22
CA ARG A 39 -4.33 7.56 -1.54
C ARG A 39 -3.14 8.44 -1.16
N LEU A 40 -2.55 8.20 0.02
CA LEU A 40 -1.34 8.91 0.47
C LEU A 40 -0.14 8.58 -0.42
N LEU A 41 0.03 7.31 -0.81
CA LEU A 41 1.09 6.89 -1.73
C LEU A 41 1.00 7.62 -3.07
N ARG A 42 -0.20 7.70 -3.67
CA ARG A 42 -0.42 8.46 -4.91
C ARG A 42 -0.08 9.95 -4.77
N ALA A 43 -0.28 10.54 -3.59
CA ALA A 43 0.12 11.91 -3.34
C ALA A 43 1.66 12.07 -3.34
N LEU A 44 2.41 11.04 -2.94
CA LEU A 44 3.87 11.02 -3.00
C LEU A 44 4.42 10.84 -4.42
N GLU A 45 3.60 10.42 -5.39
CA GLU A 45 3.99 10.34 -6.81
C GLU A 45 3.90 11.70 -7.52
N SER A 46 3.33 12.72 -6.87
CA SER A 46 3.13 14.05 -7.46
C SER A 46 4.39 14.96 -7.52
N PRO A 47 5.34 14.92 -6.57
CA PRO A 47 6.51 15.78 -6.61
C PRO A 47 7.48 15.39 -7.74
N ASP A 48 7.98 16.38 -8.49
CA ASP A 48 9.12 16.16 -9.38
C ASP A 48 10.37 15.87 -8.55
N LEU A 49 10.87 14.64 -8.67
CA LEU A 49 12.08 14.19 -7.97
C LEU A 49 13.35 14.63 -8.70
N GLY A 50 13.25 15.17 -9.92
CA GLY A 50 14.39 15.50 -10.78
C GLY A 50 15.26 14.27 -11.07
N GLY A 51 16.55 14.50 -11.36
CA GLY A 51 17.54 13.43 -11.58
C GLY A 51 18.05 12.75 -10.30
N ARG A 52 17.25 12.69 -9.23
CA ARG A 52 17.66 12.06 -7.97
C ARG A 52 17.67 10.54 -8.12
N GLU A 53 18.82 9.93 -7.93
CA GLU A 53 18.95 8.48 -7.87
C GLU A 53 18.33 7.93 -6.57
N PRO A 54 17.70 6.75 -6.61
CA PRO A 54 17.28 6.03 -5.41
C PRO A 54 18.51 5.76 -4.53
N SER A 55 18.49 6.25 -3.28
CA SER A 55 19.55 5.98 -2.30
C SER A 55 19.04 5.08 -1.19
N VAL A 56 19.88 4.15 -0.75
CA VAL A 56 19.64 3.30 0.41
C VAL A 56 20.72 3.62 1.44
N VAL A 57 20.33 4.14 2.60
CA VAL A 57 21.24 4.42 3.71
C VAL A 57 21.00 3.41 4.82
N TYR A 58 21.95 2.50 5.02
CA TYR A 58 21.93 1.62 6.18
C TYR A 58 22.49 2.38 7.39
N ARG A 59 21.69 2.50 8.44
CA ARG A 59 22.15 2.98 9.75
C ARG A 59 22.41 1.77 10.64
N THR A 60 23.67 1.46 10.88
CA THR A 60 24.09 0.52 11.93
C THR A 60 24.08 1.26 13.27
N VAL A 61 23.22 0.82 14.19
CA VAL A 61 23.26 1.16 15.62
C VAL A 61 24.03 0.08 16.38
#